data_AF-F1D8M6-F1
#
_entry.id   AF-F1D8M6-F1
#
_cell.length_a   1.000
_cell.length_b   1.000
_cell.length_c   1.000
_cell.angle_alpha   90.00
_cell.angle_beta   90.00
_cell.angle_gamma   90.00
#
_symmetry.space_group_name_H-M   'P 1'
#
loop_
_entity.id
_entity.type
_entity.pdbx_description
1 polymer ?
#
loop_
_entity_poly.entity_id
_entity_poly.type
_entity_poly.pdbx_seq_one_letter_code
_entity_poly.pdbx_strand_id
1 'polypeptide(L)' 'GQLHPHGDSSVYDAMVRLSQDWKLRHVLVEMHGNNGSIDNDPPAAMRYTEAKLSQLSEQL' A
#
# COMPACT_ATOMS: atom_id res chain seq x y z
N GLY A 1 12.92 -3.72 -9.64
CA GLY A 1 12.92 -4.89 -10.56
C GLY A 1 13.92 -5.98 -10.22
N GLN A 2 14.37 -6.13 -8.96
CA GLN A 2 15.26 -7.24 -8.59
C GLN A 2 14.50 -8.55 -8.36
N LEU A 3 13.35 -8.48 -7.66
CA LEU A 3 12.57 -9.66 -7.27
C LEU A 3 11.31 -9.87 -8.13
N HIS A 4 10.77 -8.80 -8.69
CA HIS A 4 9.57 -8.83 -9.53
C HIS A 4 9.80 -8.00 -10.80
N PRO A 5 10.18 -8.63 -11.93
CA PRO A 5 10.57 -7.94 -13.17
C PRO A 5 9.38 -7.78 -14.15
N HIS A 6 8.22 -7.40 -13.64
CA HIS A 6 7.02 -7.09 -14.44
C HIS A 6 6.63 -5.62 -14.26
N GLY A 7 5.50 -5.22 -14.85
CA GLY A 7 4.94 -3.88 -14.69
C GLY A 7 4.76 -3.47 -13.22
N ASP A 8 4.92 -2.18 -12.97
CA ASP A 8 4.92 -1.57 -11.63
C ASP A 8 3.52 -1.53 -10.97
N SER A 9 2.46 -1.51 -11.77
CA SER A 9 1.07 -1.42 -11.29
C SER A 9 0.74 -2.46 -10.22
N SER A 10 1.04 -3.73 -10.49
CA SER A 10 0.77 -4.82 -9.54
C SER A 10 1.47 -4.65 -8.19
N VAL A 11 2.68 -4.07 -8.18
CA VAL A 11 3.46 -3.82 -6.97
C VAL A 11 2.86 -2.67 -6.18
N TYR A 12 2.50 -1.58 -6.86
CA TYR A 12 1.90 -0.42 -6.21
C TYR A 12 0.50 -0.74 -5.66
N ASP A 13 -0.33 -1.44 -6.44
CA ASP A 13 -1.67 -1.86 -6.01
C ASP A 13 -1.61 -2.77 -4.79
N ALA A 14 -0.63 -3.67 -4.71
CA ALA A 14 -0.39 -4.50 -3.54
C ALA A 14 -0.02 -3.64 -2.32
N MET A 15 0.91 -2.69 -2.47
CA MET A 15 1.33 -1.81 -1.39
C MET A 15 0.19 -0.93 -0.87
N VAL A 16 -0.64 -0.38 -1.75
CA VAL A 16 -1.85 0.38 -1.39
C VAL A 16 -2.85 -0.53 -0.67
N ARG A 17 -3.10 -1.74 -1.16
CA ARG A 17 -4.01 -2.68 -0.50
C ARG A 17 -3.57 -3.02 0.94
N LEU A 18 -2.26 -3.15 1.16
CA LEU A 18 -1.70 -3.45 2.47
C LEU A 18 -1.78 -2.29 3.49
N SER A 19 -2.11 -1.07 3.03
CA SER A 19 -2.29 0.11 3.88
C SER A 19 -3.75 0.48 4.17
N GLN A 20 -4.72 -0.22 3.55
CA GLN A 20 -6.15 0.09 3.67
C GLN A 20 -6.79 -0.69 4.82
N ASP A 21 -7.11 0.00 5.92
CA ASP A 21 -7.73 -0.56 7.13
C ASP A 21 -9.15 -1.09 6.91
N TRP A 22 -9.89 -0.54 5.93
CA TRP A 22 -11.19 -1.08 5.51
C TRP A 22 -11.07 -2.40 4.72
N LYS A 23 -9.88 -2.78 4.24
CA LYS A 23 -9.63 -4.06 3.55
C LYS A 23 -8.94 -5.10 4.42
N LEU A 24 -8.17 -4.67 5.42
CA LEU A 24 -7.40 -5.54 6.30
C LEU A 24 -7.70 -5.21 7.76
N ARG A 25 -7.97 -6.23 8.57
CA ARG A 25 -8.12 -6.06 10.02
C ARG A 25 -6.87 -5.46 10.68
N HIS A 26 -5.70 -5.84 10.18
CA HIS A 26 -4.42 -5.30 10.58
C HIS A 26 -3.61 -4.96 9.34
N VAL A 27 -3.31 -3.66 9.16
CA VAL A 27 -2.50 -3.19 8.04
C VAL A 27 -1.05 -3.61 8.21
N LEU A 28 -0.37 -3.88 7.10
CA LEU A 28 1.05 -4.28 7.10
C LEU A 28 1.96 -3.18 6.54
N VAL A 29 1.39 -2.17 5.91
CA VAL A 29 2.09 -0.99 5.42
C VAL A 29 1.45 0.23 6.04
N GLU A 30 2.24 1.08 6.70
CA GLU A 30 1.84 2.43 7.06
C GLU A 30 2.08 3.33 5.87
N MET A 31 1.04 4.01 5.39
CA MET A 31 1.11 4.89 4.22
C MET A 31 0.62 6.29 4.59
N HIS A 32 1.36 7.30 4.13
CA HIS A 32 0.99 8.71 4.23
C HIS A 32 0.70 9.28 2.84
N GLY A 33 -0.33 10.12 2.74
CA GLY A 33 -0.91 10.57 1.47
C GLY A 33 -2.24 9.86 1.15
N ASN A 34 -2.79 10.13 -0.03
CA ASN A 34 -4.07 9.52 -0.45
C ASN A 34 -3.85 8.05 -0.89
N ASN A 35 -4.29 7.10 -0.07
CA ASN A 35 -4.28 5.66 -0.38
C ASN A 35 -5.65 5.13 -0.85
N GLY A 36 -6.57 6.01 -1.25
CA GLY A 36 -7.93 5.71 -1.69
C GLY A 36 -8.97 5.78 -0.57
N SER A 37 -10.17 5.30 -0.85
CA SER A 37 -11.27 5.27 0.14
C SER A 37 -12.15 4.02 0.01
N ILE A 38 -13.03 3.81 1.00
CA ILE A 38 -14.08 2.79 0.94
C ILE A 38 -15.13 3.09 -0.16
N ASP A 39 -15.24 4.36 -0.56
CA ASP A 39 -16.19 4.86 -1.55
C ASP A 39 -15.67 4.71 -3.00
N ASN A 40 -14.54 4.00 -3.19
CA ASN A 40 -13.85 3.77 -4.46
C ASN A 40 -13.11 4.99 -5.02
N ASP A 41 -12.73 5.96 -4.19
CA ASP A 41 -11.75 6.96 -4.62
C ASP A 41 -10.40 6.26 -4.89
N PRO A 42 -9.76 6.51 -6.05
CA PRO A 42 -8.49 5.88 -6.36
C PRO A 42 -7.37 6.43 -5.47
N PRO A 43 -6.34 5.61 -5.18
CA PRO A 43 -5.12 6.13 -4.56
C PRO A 43 -4.45 7.14 -5.48
N ALA A 44 -3.66 8.04 -4.91
CA ALA A 44 -2.78 8.89 -5.69
C ALA A 44 -1.72 8.06 -6.42
N ALA A 45 -1.01 8.66 -7.38
CA ALA A 45 0.13 8.01 -8.01
C ALA A 45 1.29 7.82 -7.01
N MET A 46 2.12 6.78 -7.19
CA MET A 46 3.20 6.40 -6.27
C MET A 46 4.15 7.52 -5.84
N ARG A 47 4.36 8.53 -6.70
CA ARG A 47 5.21 9.70 -6.44
C ARG A 47 4.62 10.70 -5.43
N TYR A 48 3.38 10.52 -5.00
CA TYR A 48 2.66 11.40 -4.06
C TYR A 48 2.29 10.70 -2.76
N THR A 49 2.83 9.51 -2.51
CA THR A 49 2.57 8.72 -1.30
C THR A 49 3.90 8.29 -0.68
N GLU A 50 3.96 8.27 0.65
CA GLU A 50 5.08 7.73 1.41
C GLU A 50 4.64 6.45 2.10
N ALA A 51 5.52 5.46 2.22
CA ALA A 51 5.19 4.19 2.85
C ALA A 51 6.35 3.64 3.68
N LYS A 52 6.01 2.97 4.79
CA LYS A 52 6.95 2.19 5.62
C LYS A 52 6.25 0.94 6.15
N LEU A 53 7.00 0.00 6.72
CA LEU A 53 6.43 -1.15 7.40
C LEU A 53 5.66 -0.72 8.64
N SER A 54 4.53 -1.38 8.90
CA SER A 54 3.86 -1.28 10.20
C SER A 54 4.67 -2.01 11.27
N GLN A 55 4.45 -1.67 12.55
CA GLN A 55 5.06 -2.40 13.67
C GLN A 55 4.72 -3.90 13.67
N LEU A 56 3.50 -4.27 13.24
CA LEU A 56 3.10 -5.67 13.14
C LEU A 56 3.94 -6.43 12.10
N SER A 57 4.30 -5.75 11.00
CA SER A 57 5.08 -6.36 9.93
C SER A 57 6.51 -6.69 10.33
N GLU A 58 7.06 -5.98 11.33
CA GLU A 58 8.38 -6.30 11.89
C GLU A 58 8.38 -7.57 12.77
N GLN A 59 7.19 -8.09 13.09
CA GLN A 59 7.01 -9.30 13.92
C GLN A 59 6.72 -10.56 13.08
N LEU A 60 6.70 -10.45 11.75
CA LEU A 60 6.49 -11.55 10.79
C LEU A 60 7.82 -12.04 10.23
#